data_AF-A0A0W0SHJ6-F1
#
_entry.id   AF-A0A0W0SHJ6-F1
#
_cell.length_a   1.000
_cell.length_b   1.000
_cell.length_c   1.000
_cell.angle_alpha   90.00
_cell.angle_beta   90.00
_cell.angle_gamma   90.00
#
_symmetry.space_group_name_H-M   'P 1'
#
loop_
_entity.id
_entity.type
_entity.pdbx_description
1 polymer ?
#
loop_
_entity_poly.entity_id
_entity_poly.type
_entity_poly.pdbx_seq_one_letter_code
_entity_poly.pdbx_strand_id
1 'polypeptide(L)'
;MLEKDLQNALKRPEEFERIITSIRDLRCAAEQFPNYADELIRHVIHDPEEFNRLIENNYQLREIARQFPNHADELIRHVLNSPEEYRRLIEHNIGFRLVAEQFPNHAEELISRVLNDSDEFKRLIENNSDLRETAEQFPNHAEELIERVLNDPEEFKRLIVNNYCLQLTAEQFPNHAEILGKESLEEALLALIEVLRQKDLKELGKNARIMGLFRSRETTTLQELPPEIAQKIIKDTRSSSHISDEEAEKKIEEEYNNGASKALTK
;
A
#
# COMPACT_ATOMS: atom_id res chain seq x y z
N MET A 1 -28.20 -35.29 -4.60
CA MET A 1 -28.59 -34.31 -5.64
C MET A 1 -28.66 -35.03 -6.98
N LEU A 2 -29.68 -34.81 -7.80
CA LEU A 2 -29.71 -35.32 -9.18
C LEU A 2 -29.15 -34.26 -10.13
N GLU A 3 -28.60 -34.67 -11.28
CA GLU A 3 -28.05 -33.74 -12.29
C GLU A 3 -29.07 -32.68 -12.73
N LYS A 4 -30.34 -33.08 -12.91
CA LYS A 4 -31.44 -32.16 -13.23
C LYS A 4 -31.65 -31.08 -12.17
N ASP A 5 -31.37 -31.38 -10.91
CA ASP A 5 -31.54 -30.44 -9.81
C ASP A 5 -30.45 -29.37 -9.90
N LEU A 6 -29.21 -29.78 -10.22
CA LEU A 6 -28.08 -28.87 -10.46
C LEU A 6 -28.30 -27.98 -11.69
N GLN A 7 -28.77 -28.56 -12.80
CA GLN A 7 -29.11 -27.79 -14.01
C GLN A 7 -30.23 -26.76 -13.75
N ASN A 8 -31.18 -27.08 -12.87
CA ASN A 8 -32.23 -26.16 -12.46
C ASN A 8 -31.68 -25.05 -11.55
N ALA A 9 -30.80 -25.40 -10.60
CA ALA A 9 -30.10 -24.43 -9.74
C ALA A 9 -29.30 -23.41 -10.54
N LEU A 10 -28.50 -23.84 -11.53
CA LEU A 10 -27.72 -22.94 -12.37
C LEU A 10 -28.57 -21.95 -13.21
N LYS A 11 -29.88 -22.21 -13.33
CA LYS A 11 -30.84 -21.33 -14.03
C LYS A 11 -31.68 -20.46 -13.10
N ARG A 12 -31.68 -20.74 -11.79
CA ARG A 12 -32.58 -20.15 -10.82
C ARG A 12 -31.81 -19.86 -9.52
N PRO A 13 -31.51 -18.58 -9.21
CA PRO A 13 -30.76 -18.22 -8.00
C PRO A 13 -31.31 -18.83 -6.72
N GLU A 14 -32.64 -18.80 -6.53
CA GLU A 14 -33.32 -19.38 -5.35
C GLU A 14 -33.05 -20.90 -5.20
N GLU A 15 -32.95 -21.63 -6.31
CA GLU A 15 -32.65 -23.07 -6.28
C GLU A 15 -31.15 -23.32 -6.06
N PHE A 16 -30.29 -22.43 -6.56
CA PHE A 16 -28.86 -22.48 -6.29
C PHE A 16 -28.59 -22.27 -4.79
N GLU A 17 -29.15 -21.23 -4.20
CA GLU A 17 -29.03 -20.94 -2.77
C GLU A 17 -29.52 -22.11 -1.91
N ARG A 18 -30.67 -22.69 -2.28
CA ARG A 18 -31.28 -23.83 -1.57
C ARG A 18 -30.41 -25.09 -1.60
N ILE A 19 -29.72 -25.33 -2.71
CA ILE A 19 -28.94 -26.57 -2.94
C ILE A 19 -27.48 -26.40 -2.48
N ILE A 20 -26.88 -25.25 -2.74
CA ILE A 20 -25.49 -24.91 -2.45
C ILE A 20 -25.46 -23.95 -1.26
N THR A 21 -25.67 -24.46 -0.05
CA THR A 21 -25.74 -23.60 1.14
C THR A 21 -24.37 -23.20 1.66
N SER A 22 -23.31 -23.92 1.30
CA SER A 22 -21.94 -23.67 1.74
C SER A 22 -20.88 -24.02 0.69
N ILE A 23 -19.64 -23.57 0.90
CA ILE A 23 -18.48 -23.97 0.08
C ILE A 23 -18.29 -25.50 0.01
N ARG A 24 -18.69 -26.21 1.07
CA ARG A 24 -18.59 -27.67 1.11
C ARG A 24 -19.61 -28.29 0.16
N ASP A 25 -20.80 -27.71 0.06
CA ASP A 25 -21.83 -28.21 -0.86
C ASP A 25 -21.45 -27.88 -2.31
N LEU A 26 -20.87 -26.70 -2.56
CA LEU A 26 -20.26 -26.36 -3.85
C LEU A 26 -19.18 -27.39 -4.23
N ARG A 27 -18.35 -27.79 -3.27
CA ARG A 27 -17.35 -28.85 -3.46
C ARG A 27 -17.95 -30.19 -3.78
N CYS A 28 -18.88 -30.66 -2.96
CA CYS A 28 -19.54 -31.93 -3.20
C CYS A 28 -20.29 -31.93 -4.54
N ALA A 29 -20.86 -30.80 -4.96
CA ALA A 29 -21.49 -30.64 -6.26
C ALA A 29 -20.48 -30.78 -7.41
N ALA A 30 -19.36 -30.07 -7.35
CA ALA A 30 -18.31 -30.13 -8.36
C ALA A 30 -17.66 -31.52 -8.45
N GLU A 31 -17.47 -32.22 -7.32
CA GLU A 31 -16.95 -33.59 -7.28
C GLU A 31 -17.94 -34.62 -7.86
N GLN A 32 -19.24 -34.48 -7.55
CA GLN A 32 -20.28 -35.37 -8.06
C GLN A 32 -20.58 -35.14 -9.54
N PHE A 33 -20.47 -33.90 -10.02
CA PHE A 33 -20.82 -33.47 -11.36
C PHE A 33 -19.68 -32.69 -12.02
N PRO A 34 -18.55 -33.35 -12.35
CA PRO A 34 -17.35 -32.67 -12.82
C PRO A 34 -17.55 -31.87 -14.12
N ASN A 35 -18.49 -32.29 -14.98
CA ASN A 35 -18.82 -31.56 -16.21
C ASN A 35 -19.49 -30.19 -15.95
N TYR A 36 -19.97 -29.95 -14.73
CA TYR A 36 -20.60 -28.70 -14.30
C TYR A 36 -19.71 -27.88 -13.35
N ALA A 37 -18.52 -28.38 -13.00
CA ALA A 37 -17.63 -27.72 -12.03
C ALA A 37 -17.26 -26.29 -12.46
N ASP A 38 -16.95 -26.09 -13.74
CA ASP A 38 -16.63 -24.78 -14.31
C ASP A 38 -17.83 -23.83 -14.31
N GLU A 39 -19.03 -24.33 -14.58
CA GLU A 39 -20.25 -23.52 -14.60
C GLU A 39 -20.65 -23.10 -13.17
N LEU A 40 -20.51 -24.03 -12.22
CA LEU A 40 -20.73 -23.79 -10.79
C LEU A 40 -19.86 -22.65 -10.26
N ILE A 41 -18.55 -22.72 -10.45
CA ILE A 41 -17.64 -21.70 -9.92
C ILE A 41 -17.82 -20.36 -10.65
N ARG A 42 -18.07 -20.36 -11.96
CA ARG A 42 -18.36 -19.11 -12.68
C ARG A 42 -19.64 -18.45 -12.19
N HIS A 43 -20.67 -19.24 -11.84
CA HIS A 43 -21.88 -18.69 -11.25
C HIS A 43 -21.55 -17.95 -9.94
N VAL A 44 -20.75 -18.56 -9.06
CA VAL A 44 -20.31 -17.94 -7.80
C VAL A 44 -19.45 -16.70 -8.03
N ILE A 45 -18.54 -16.70 -9.01
CA ILE A 45 -17.65 -15.56 -9.27
C ILE A 45 -18.39 -14.36 -9.87
N HIS A 46 -19.40 -14.59 -10.71
CA HIS A 46 -20.09 -13.54 -11.46
C HIS A 46 -21.38 -13.05 -10.80
N ASP A 47 -21.89 -13.76 -9.80
CA ASP A 47 -23.02 -13.31 -8.98
C ASP A 47 -22.49 -12.76 -7.65
N PRO A 48 -22.56 -11.43 -7.41
CA PRO A 48 -22.06 -10.83 -6.18
C PRO A 48 -22.74 -11.33 -4.91
N GLU A 49 -24.01 -11.74 -4.97
CA GLU A 49 -24.72 -12.26 -3.80
C GLU A 49 -24.16 -13.63 -3.42
N GLU A 50 -23.96 -14.49 -4.41
CA GLU A 50 -23.36 -15.82 -4.23
C GLU A 50 -21.88 -15.75 -3.83
N PHE A 51 -21.12 -14.84 -4.43
CA PHE A 51 -19.74 -14.58 -4.05
C PHE A 51 -19.64 -14.21 -2.56
N ASN A 52 -20.45 -13.25 -2.12
CA ASN A 52 -20.43 -12.79 -0.73
C ASN A 52 -20.92 -13.86 0.24
N ARG A 53 -21.96 -14.60 -0.12
CA ARG A 53 -22.56 -15.64 0.72
C ARG A 53 -21.65 -16.86 0.88
N LEU A 54 -20.95 -17.27 -0.18
CA LEU A 54 -20.11 -18.47 -0.16
C LEU A 54 -18.66 -18.15 0.24
N ILE A 55 -18.17 -16.95 -0.05
CA ILE A 55 -16.79 -16.53 0.21
C ILE A 55 -16.83 -15.41 1.24
N GLU A 56 -17.04 -15.76 2.51
CA GLU A 56 -17.20 -14.80 3.60
C GLU A 56 -15.85 -14.25 4.08
N ASN A 57 -14.77 -15.03 3.94
CA ASN A 57 -13.43 -14.67 4.42
C ASN A 57 -12.28 -15.23 3.55
N ASN A 58 -11.07 -14.77 3.90
CA ASN A 58 -9.81 -15.17 3.28
C ASN A 58 -9.61 -16.69 3.17
N TYR A 59 -10.00 -17.44 4.19
CA TYR A 59 -9.83 -18.90 4.21
C TYR A 59 -10.68 -19.55 3.12
N GLN A 60 -11.97 -19.18 3.03
CA GLN A 60 -12.87 -19.68 1.98
C GLN A 60 -12.39 -19.28 0.57
N LEU A 61 -11.88 -18.05 0.39
CA LEU A 61 -11.30 -17.60 -0.87
C LEU A 61 -10.18 -18.54 -1.33
N ARG A 62 -9.23 -18.83 -0.44
CA ARG A 62 -8.09 -19.70 -0.75
C ARG A 62 -8.50 -21.16 -0.94
N GLU A 63 -9.47 -21.65 -0.16
CA GLU A 63 -10.01 -23.00 -0.32
C GLU A 63 -10.66 -23.20 -1.70
N ILE A 64 -11.49 -22.23 -2.13
CA ILE A 64 -12.11 -22.27 -3.46
C ILE A 64 -11.04 -22.19 -4.55
N ALA A 65 -10.04 -21.33 -4.42
CA ALA A 65 -8.94 -21.24 -5.39
C ALA A 65 -8.18 -22.58 -5.54
N ARG A 66 -7.94 -23.31 -4.44
CA ARG A 66 -7.30 -24.63 -4.48
C ARG A 66 -8.18 -25.67 -5.16
N GLN A 67 -9.49 -25.57 -4.95
CA GLN A 67 -10.44 -26.53 -5.49
C GLN A 67 -10.74 -26.30 -6.98
N PHE A 68 -10.73 -25.03 -7.41
CA PHE A 68 -10.98 -24.61 -8.79
C PHE A 68 -9.75 -23.89 -9.37
N PRO A 69 -8.61 -24.57 -9.54
CA PRO A 69 -7.35 -23.92 -9.91
C PRO A 69 -7.42 -23.19 -11.26
N ASN A 70 -8.24 -23.67 -12.21
CA ASN A 70 -8.44 -23.02 -13.51
C ASN A 70 -9.17 -21.67 -13.42
N HIS A 71 -9.83 -21.38 -12.29
CA HIS A 71 -10.55 -20.12 -12.04
C HIS A 71 -9.92 -19.32 -10.90
N ALA A 72 -8.80 -19.76 -10.33
CA ALA A 72 -8.13 -19.07 -9.23
C ALA A 72 -7.71 -17.64 -9.62
N ASP A 73 -7.19 -17.44 -10.82
CA ASP A 73 -6.82 -16.11 -11.34
C ASP A 73 -8.06 -15.21 -11.53
N GLU A 74 -9.18 -15.77 -11.98
CA GLU A 74 -10.43 -15.02 -12.15
C GLU A 74 -11.00 -14.59 -10.78
N LEU A 75 -10.96 -15.52 -9.82
CA LEU A 75 -11.40 -15.33 -8.45
C LEU A 75 -10.63 -14.19 -7.77
N ILE A 76 -9.30 -14.21 -7.82
CA ILE A 76 -8.50 -13.16 -7.18
C ILE A 76 -8.62 -11.82 -7.91
N ARG A 77 -8.79 -11.80 -9.24
CA ARG A 77 -9.07 -10.55 -9.98
C ARG A 77 -10.39 -9.93 -9.57
N HIS A 78 -11.42 -10.73 -9.28
CA HIS A 78 -12.67 -10.20 -8.74
C HIS A 78 -12.42 -9.43 -7.42
N VAL A 79 -11.63 -10.01 -6.51
CA VAL A 79 -11.25 -9.38 -5.24
C VAL A 79 -10.42 -8.11 -5.45
N LEU A 80 -9.42 -8.14 -6.35
CA LEU A 80 -8.53 -7.00 -6.59
C LEU A 80 -9.26 -5.81 -7.24
N ASN A 81 -10.22 -6.08 -8.11
CA ASN A 81 -11.01 -5.06 -8.81
C ASN A 81 -12.11 -4.42 -7.95
N SER A 82 -12.45 -4.99 -6.79
CA SER A 82 -13.44 -4.44 -5.87
C SER A 82 -12.78 -4.02 -4.55
N PRO A 83 -12.71 -2.71 -4.24
CA PRO A 83 -12.18 -2.24 -2.97
C PRO A 83 -12.90 -2.79 -1.73
N GLU A 84 -14.21 -3.04 -1.84
CA GLU A 84 -14.99 -3.62 -0.75
C GLU A 84 -14.60 -5.08 -0.52
N GLU A 85 -14.53 -5.89 -1.59
CA GLU A 85 -14.12 -7.29 -1.49
C GLU A 85 -12.67 -7.43 -1.01
N TYR A 86 -11.78 -6.56 -1.50
CA TYR A 86 -10.40 -6.50 -1.05
C TYR A 86 -10.31 -6.32 0.46
N ARG A 87 -11.00 -5.30 1.01
CA ARG A 87 -10.95 -5.02 2.45
C ARG A 87 -11.62 -6.12 3.27
N ARG A 88 -12.73 -6.66 2.78
CA ARG A 88 -13.50 -7.72 3.45
C ARG A 88 -12.71 -9.02 3.52
N LEU A 89 -12.05 -9.42 2.43
CA LEU A 89 -11.37 -10.72 2.32
C LEU A 89 -9.90 -10.67 2.73
N ILE A 90 -9.27 -9.50 2.71
CA ILE A 90 -7.88 -9.30 3.10
C ILE A 90 -7.88 -8.33 4.27
N GLU A 91 -8.31 -8.80 5.44
CA GLU A 91 -8.60 -7.96 6.62
C GLU A 91 -7.32 -7.50 7.35
N HIS A 92 -6.31 -8.38 7.45
CA HIS A 92 -5.09 -8.16 8.25
C HIS A 92 -3.83 -8.65 7.52
N ASN A 93 -2.65 -8.31 8.05
CA ASN A 93 -1.35 -8.66 7.47
C ASN A 93 -1.21 -10.15 7.13
N ILE A 94 -1.52 -11.03 8.09
CA ILE A 94 -1.41 -12.48 7.90
C ILE A 94 -2.31 -12.93 6.73
N GLY A 95 -3.53 -12.43 6.63
CA GLY A 95 -4.45 -12.75 5.53
C GLY A 95 -3.93 -12.25 4.18
N PHE A 96 -3.34 -11.06 4.15
CA PHE A 96 -2.67 -10.49 2.97
C PHE A 96 -1.51 -11.37 2.51
N ARG A 97 -0.60 -11.70 3.42
CA ARG A 97 0.55 -12.58 3.19
C ARG A 97 0.13 -13.95 2.67
N LEU A 98 -0.88 -14.55 3.28
CA LEU A 98 -1.43 -15.86 2.89
C LEU A 98 -2.12 -15.86 1.52
N VAL A 99 -2.71 -14.72 1.11
CA VAL A 99 -3.27 -14.57 -0.24
C VAL A 99 -2.16 -14.39 -1.25
N ALA A 100 -1.17 -13.56 -0.98
CA ALA A 100 -0.03 -13.40 -1.89
C ALA A 100 0.74 -14.70 -2.13
N GLU A 101 0.86 -15.54 -1.12
CA GLU A 101 1.44 -16.88 -1.26
C GLU A 101 0.58 -17.81 -2.14
N GLN A 102 -0.74 -17.75 -1.98
CA GLN A 102 -1.68 -18.58 -2.75
C GLN A 102 -1.82 -18.14 -4.21
N PHE A 103 -1.64 -16.84 -4.49
CA PHE A 103 -1.79 -16.23 -5.82
C PHE A 103 -0.49 -15.54 -6.25
N PRO A 104 0.60 -16.28 -6.52
CA PRO A 104 1.91 -15.70 -6.79
C PRO A 104 1.93 -14.79 -8.03
N ASN A 105 1.09 -15.06 -9.04
CA ASN A 105 0.95 -14.23 -10.23
C ASN A 105 0.34 -12.84 -9.94
N HIS A 106 -0.31 -12.68 -8.80
CA HIS A 106 -0.96 -11.44 -8.35
C HIS A 106 -0.28 -10.84 -7.11
N ALA A 107 0.79 -11.46 -6.60
CA ALA A 107 1.54 -10.97 -5.44
C ALA A 107 2.07 -9.54 -5.66
N GLU A 108 2.52 -9.22 -6.88
CA GLU A 108 3.01 -7.90 -7.25
C GLU A 108 1.92 -6.82 -7.20
N GLU A 109 0.73 -7.15 -7.67
CA GLU A 109 -0.43 -6.25 -7.65
C GLU A 109 -0.92 -6.00 -6.21
N LEU A 110 -0.91 -7.07 -5.40
CA LEU A 110 -1.22 -7.03 -3.97
C LEU A 110 -0.29 -6.07 -3.22
N ILE A 111 1.03 -6.26 -3.32
CA ILE A 111 2.00 -5.41 -2.61
C ILE A 111 2.01 -3.98 -3.16
N SER A 112 1.87 -3.81 -4.49
CA SER A 112 1.75 -2.48 -5.09
C SER A 112 0.60 -1.68 -4.49
N ARG A 113 -0.53 -2.32 -4.20
CA ARG A 113 -1.67 -1.64 -3.56
C ARG A 113 -1.33 -1.17 -2.14
N VAL A 114 -0.64 -2.00 -1.35
CA VAL A 114 -0.17 -1.64 0.00
C VAL A 114 0.82 -0.48 -0.05
N LEU A 115 1.72 -0.47 -1.03
CA LEU A 115 2.74 0.56 -1.18
C LEU A 115 2.19 1.90 -1.66
N ASN A 116 1.16 1.89 -2.50
CA ASN A 116 0.60 3.10 -3.12
C ASN A 116 -0.59 3.72 -2.37
N ASP A 117 -1.23 2.98 -1.46
CA ASP A 117 -2.38 3.46 -0.69
C ASP A 117 -2.03 3.55 0.81
N SER A 118 -2.08 4.77 1.35
CA SER A 118 -1.77 5.01 2.76
C SER A 118 -2.72 4.36 3.76
N ASP A 119 -3.99 4.22 3.40
CA ASP A 119 -4.96 3.57 4.27
C ASP A 119 -4.73 2.06 4.27
N GLU A 120 -4.42 1.47 3.11
CA GLU A 120 -4.09 0.05 3.01
C GLU A 120 -2.75 -0.27 3.70
N PHE A 121 -1.74 0.60 3.58
CA PHE A 121 -0.49 0.47 4.33
C PHE A 121 -0.74 0.44 5.83
N LYS A 122 -1.48 1.40 6.37
CA LYS A 122 -1.78 1.46 7.81
C LYS A 122 -2.58 0.27 8.30
N ARG A 123 -3.54 -0.17 7.50
CA ARG A 123 -4.44 -1.28 7.83
C ARG A 123 -3.74 -2.63 7.80
N LEU A 124 -2.84 -2.86 6.82
CA LEU A 124 -2.17 -4.13 6.63
C LEU A 124 -0.79 -4.20 7.27
N ILE A 125 -0.17 -3.06 7.59
CA ILE A 125 1.09 -2.96 8.33
C ILE A 125 0.77 -2.23 9.63
N GLU A 126 0.18 -2.93 10.60
CA GLU A 126 -0.30 -2.32 11.85
C GLU A 126 0.86 -2.06 12.81
N ASN A 127 1.84 -2.95 12.84
CA ASN A 127 2.96 -2.93 13.77
C ASN A 127 4.31 -3.31 13.11
N ASN A 128 5.39 -3.25 13.89
CA ASN A 128 6.74 -3.59 13.42
C ASN A 128 6.87 -5.02 12.88
N SER A 129 6.19 -5.99 13.48
CA SER A 129 6.24 -7.39 13.03
C SER A 129 5.66 -7.49 11.63
N ASP A 130 4.50 -6.88 11.38
CA ASP A 130 3.86 -6.89 10.07
C ASP A 130 4.76 -6.28 8.99
N LEU A 131 5.45 -5.17 9.29
CA LEU A 131 6.39 -4.53 8.38
C LEU A 131 7.52 -5.50 8.00
N ARG A 132 8.15 -6.09 9.01
CA ARG A 132 9.29 -6.97 8.87
C ARG A 132 8.93 -8.26 8.15
N GLU A 133 7.82 -8.86 8.52
CA GLU A 133 7.27 -10.06 7.91
C GLU A 133 6.86 -9.85 6.46
N THR A 134 6.28 -8.69 6.15
CA THR A 134 5.94 -8.32 4.77
C THR A 134 7.20 -8.10 3.95
N ALA A 135 8.20 -7.41 4.48
CA ALA A 135 9.48 -7.22 3.81
C ALA A 135 10.23 -8.53 3.57
N GLU A 136 10.12 -9.51 4.47
CA GLU A 136 10.69 -10.85 4.27
C GLU A 136 9.97 -11.61 3.14
N GLN A 137 8.64 -11.51 3.07
CA GLN A 137 7.87 -12.16 2.01
C GLN A 137 8.02 -11.49 0.64
N PHE A 138 8.21 -10.18 0.61
CA PHE A 138 8.36 -9.38 -0.61
C PHE A 138 9.75 -8.74 -0.67
N PRO A 139 10.84 -9.53 -0.84
CA PRO A 139 12.20 -9.02 -0.75
C PRO A 139 12.53 -7.93 -1.79
N ASN A 140 11.89 -7.97 -2.96
CA ASN A 140 12.07 -6.95 -4.00
C ASN A 140 11.44 -5.59 -3.63
N HIS A 141 10.56 -5.57 -2.63
CA HIS A 141 9.83 -4.40 -2.15
C HIS A 141 10.22 -4.01 -0.71
N ALA A 142 11.15 -4.75 -0.11
CA ALA A 142 11.58 -4.53 1.27
C ALA A 142 12.10 -3.11 1.48
N GLU A 143 12.92 -2.60 0.55
CA GLU A 143 13.45 -1.24 0.60
C GLU A 143 12.33 -0.19 0.46
N GLU A 144 11.36 -0.40 -0.42
CA GLU A 144 10.24 0.55 -0.60
C GLU A 144 9.34 0.59 0.65
N LEU A 145 9.11 -0.56 1.30
CA LEU A 145 8.38 -0.66 2.56
C LEU A 145 9.06 0.16 3.66
N ILE A 146 10.37 -0.03 3.88
CA ILE A 146 11.08 0.70 4.93
C ILE A 146 11.25 2.18 4.57
N GLU A 147 11.48 2.52 3.29
CA GLU A 147 11.54 3.91 2.84
C GLU A 147 10.24 4.64 3.12
N ARG A 148 9.08 3.97 2.99
CA ARG A 148 7.80 4.58 3.34
C ARG A 148 7.72 4.97 4.82
N VAL A 149 8.29 4.14 5.71
CA VAL A 149 8.40 4.44 7.14
C VAL A 149 9.42 5.55 7.41
N LEU A 150 10.55 5.54 6.70
CA LEU A 150 11.63 6.51 6.84
C LEU A 150 11.40 7.83 6.08
N ASN A 151 10.29 7.96 5.36
CA ASN A 151 9.86 9.22 4.74
C ASN A 151 8.74 9.92 5.53
N ASP A 152 8.23 9.30 6.60
CA ASP A 152 7.17 9.86 7.45
C ASP A 152 7.48 9.63 8.94
N PRO A 153 7.84 10.67 9.70
CA PRO A 153 8.10 10.56 11.14
C PRO A 153 6.92 9.98 11.95
N GLU A 154 5.68 10.14 11.49
CA GLU A 154 4.52 9.57 12.17
C GLU A 154 4.39 8.07 11.91
N GLU A 155 4.70 7.59 10.71
CA GLU A 155 4.81 6.15 10.42
C GLU A 155 5.97 5.52 11.19
N PHE A 156 7.11 6.22 11.27
CA PHE A 156 8.24 5.79 12.09
C PHE A 156 7.84 5.62 13.56
N LYS A 157 7.19 6.62 14.18
CA LYS A 157 6.72 6.52 15.56
C LYS A 157 5.68 5.41 15.75
N ARG A 158 4.79 5.23 14.77
CA ARG A 158 3.74 4.22 14.81
C ARG A 158 4.29 2.80 14.78
N LEU A 159 5.29 2.55 13.93
CA LEU A 159 5.83 1.21 13.70
C LEU A 159 7.05 0.91 14.56
N ILE A 160 7.88 1.89 14.89
CA ILE A 160 9.10 1.73 15.69
C ILE A 160 8.84 2.30 17.09
N VAL A 161 8.11 1.53 17.91
CA VAL A 161 7.56 2.04 19.18
C VAL A 161 8.53 1.96 20.37
N ASN A 162 9.65 1.25 20.23
CA ASN A 162 10.67 1.10 21.27
C ASN A 162 12.03 0.67 20.68
N ASN A 163 13.08 0.68 21.52
CA ASN A 163 14.44 0.31 21.11
C ASN A 163 14.57 -1.15 20.62
N TYR A 164 13.70 -2.06 21.07
CA TYR A 164 13.71 -3.44 20.59
C TYR A 164 13.20 -3.52 19.13
N CYS A 165 12.10 -2.83 18.80
CA CYS A 165 11.64 -2.69 17.42
C CYS A 165 12.70 -2.01 16.54
N LEU A 166 13.35 -0.95 17.05
CA LEU A 166 14.43 -0.27 16.35
C LEU A 166 15.56 -1.24 15.98
N GLN A 167 16.07 -1.99 16.96
CA GLN A 167 17.15 -2.96 16.75
C GLN A 167 16.76 -4.03 15.72
N LEU A 168 15.58 -4.65 15.88
CA LEU A 168 15.11 -5.67 14.94
C LEU A 168 14.96 -5.14 13.51
N THR A 169 14.53 -3.89 13.37
CA THR A 169 14.40 -3.22 12.08
C THR A 169 15.77 -2.92 11.50
N ALA A 170 16.71 -2.44 12.31
CA ALA A 170 18.09 -2.17 11.89
C ALA A 170 18.81 -3.45 11.41
N GLU A 171 18.57 -4.59 12.06
CA GLU A 171 19.12 -5.89 11.66
C GLU A 171 18.60 -6.34 10.29
N GLN A 172 17.33 -6.05 9.97
CA GLN A 172 16.72 -6.41 8.69
C GLN A 172 17.02 -5.43 7.57
N PHE A 173 17.21 -4.15 7.89
CA PHE A 173 17.44 -3.05 6.95
C PHE A 173 18.78 -2.36 7.21
N PRO A 174 19.92 -3.07 7.02
CA PRO A 174 21.24 -2.54 7.36
C PRO A 174 21.67 -1.35 6.51
N ASN A 175 21.01 -1.12 5.37
CA ASN A 175 21.28 0.00 4.47
C ASN A 175 20.84 1.36 5.03
N HIS A 176 20.01 1.38 6.08
CA HIS A 176 19.48 2.60 6.71
C HIS A 176 20.07 2.83 8.11
N ALA A 177 21.30 2.35 8.35
CA ALA A 177 21.97 2.42 9.65
C ALA A 177 22.20 3.86 10.14
N GLU A 178 22.20 4.86 9.26
CA GLU A 178 22.27 6.27 9.62
C GLU A 178 21.08 6.73 10.48
N ILE A 179 19.92 6.10 10.32
CA ILE A 179 18.71 6.32 11.14
C ILE A 179 18.49 5.16 12.11
N LEU A 180 18.43 3.93 11.59
CA LEU A 180 18.04 2.76 12.37
C LEU A 180 19.15 2.26 13.32
N GLY A 181 20.41 2.59 13.03
CA GLY A 181 21.57 2.16 13.82
C GLY A 181 21.87 3.02 15.05
N LYS A 182 20.96 3.92 15.45
CA LYS A 182 21.11 4.72 16.68
C LYS A 182 20.89 3.90 17.94
N GLU A 183 21.48 4.35 19.04
CA GLU A 183 21.44 3.62 20.32
C GLU A 183 20.07 3.72 21.02
N SER A 184 19.29 4.74 20.67
CA SER A 184 17.95 4.98 21.21
C SER A 184 16.95 5.41 20.15
N LEU A 185 15.66 5.20 20.45
CA LEU A 185 14.55 5.63 19.62
C LEU A 185 14.53 7.15 19.44
N GLU A 186 14.85 7.90 20.48
CA GLU A 186 14.92 9.36 20.43
C GLU A 186 16.01 9.83 19.46
N GLU A 187 17.20 9.23 19.52
CA GLU A 187 18.28 9.54 18.58
C GLU A 187 17.93 9.14 17.15
N ALA A 188 17.29 7.98 16.97
CA ALA A 188 16.83 7.52 15.66
C ALA A 188 15.81 8.49 15.05
N LEU A 189 14.83 8.94 15.85
CA LEU A 189 13.83 9.91 15.40
C LEU A 189 14.46 11.26 15.05
N LEU A 190 15.41 11.75 15.85
CA LEU A 190 16.14 12.98 15.54
C LEU A 190 16.98 12.84 14.25
N ALA A 191 17.62 11.68 14.05
CA ALA A 191 18.38 11.40 12.84
C ALA A 191 17.47 11.37 11.60
N LEU A 192 16.31 10.71 11.69
CA LEU A 192 15.29 10.71 10.64
C LEU A 192 14.87 12.14 10.29
N ILE A 193 14.51 12.92 11.30
CA ILE A 193 14.06 14.30 11.15
C ILE A 193 15.14 15.15 10.46
N GLU A 194 16.40 14.97 10.82
CA GLU A 194 17.53 15.67 10.19
C GLU A 194 17.75 15.22 8.74
N VAL A 195 17.66 13.92 8.44
CA VAL A 195 17.78 13.39 7.07
C VAL A 195 16.69 13.98 6.17
N LEU A 196 15.45 14.05 6.65
CA LEU A 196 14.34 14.67 5.92
C LEU A 196 14.58 16.17 5.70
N ARG A 197 15.06 16.89 6.74
CA ARG A 197 15.43 18.31 6.62
C ARG A 197 16.49 18.54 5.54
N GLN A 198 17.53 17.70 5.50
CA GLN A 198 18.58 17.80 4.48
C GLN A 198 18.08 17.52 3.07
N LYS A 199 17.13 16.58 2.93
CA LYS A 199 16.47 16.28 1.65
C LYS A 199 15.70 17.50 1.14
N ASP A 200 14.93 18.15 2.00
CA ASP A 200 14.17 19.36 1.66
C ASP A 200 15.07 20.53 1.27
N LEU A 201 16.13 20.78 2.07
CA LEU A 201 17.12 21.84 1.77
C LEU A 201 17.81 21.59 0.41
N LYS A 202 18.14 20.35 0.08
CA LYS A 202 18.76 19.99 -1.20
C LYS A 202 17.82 20.23 -2.38
N GLU A 203 16.54 19.87 -2.26
CA GLU A 203 15.53 20.16 -3.29
C GLU A 203 15.30 21.66 -3.48
N LEU A 204 15.26 22.42 -2.38
CA LEU A 204 15.18 23.88 -2.44
C LEU A 204 16.39 24.50 -3.13
N GLY A 205 17.60 24.04 -2.82
CA GLY A 205 18.82 24.49 -3.49
C GLY A 205 18.82 24.20 -5.00
N LYS A 206 18.28 23.05 -5.42
CA LYS A 206 18.07 22.76 -6.86
C LYS A 206 17.09 23.74 -7.49
N ASN A 207 15.96 23.99 -6.84
CA ASN A 207 14.93 24.91 -7.33
C ASN A 207 15.45 26.36 -7.43
N ALA A 208 16.20 26.82 -6.41
CA ALA A 208 16.84 28.13 -6.41
C ALA A 208 17.83 28.29 -7.58
N ARG A 209 18.67 27.28 -7.85
CA ARG A 209 19.58 27.28 -9.00
C ARG A 209 18.86 27.33 -10.34
N ILE A 210 17.79 26.55 -10.50
CA ILE A 210 16.94 26.59 -11.70
C ILE A 210 16.37 28.00 -11.89
N MET A 211 15.85 28.61 -10.83
CA MET A 211 15.35 29.98 -10.87
C MET A 211 16.44 31.02 -11.20
N GLY A 212 17.66 30.84 -10.68
CA GLY A 212 18.82 31.67 -11.03
C GLY A 212 19.23 31.56 -12.51
N LEU A 213 19.14 30.35 -13.09
CA LEU A 213 19.39 30.13 -14.52
C LEU A 213 18.33 30.79 -15.40
N PHE A 214 17.06 30.75 -15.01
CA PHE A 214 15.99 31.47 -15.71
C PHE A 214 16.20 32.99 -15.66
N ARG A 215 16.71 33.52 -14.54
CA ARG A 215 16.94 34.97 -14.37
C ARG A 215 18.22 35.48 -15.06
N SER A 216 19.25 34.64 -15.24
CA SER A 216 20.53 35.04 -15.83
C SER A 216 20.56 34.99 -17.37
N ARG A 217 19.62 34.27 -17.99
CA ARG A 217 19.36 34.37 -19.43
C ARG A 217 18.37 35.51 -19.66
N GLU A 218 18.83 36.64 -20.19
CA GLU A 218 18.02 37.83 -20.56
C GLU A 218 16.86 37.56 -21.56
N THR A 219 16.60 36.30 -21.93
CA THR A 219 15.61 35.91 -22.95
C THR A 219 14.52 34.96 -22.47
N THR A 220 14.73 34.14 -21.44
CA THR A 220 13.70 33.21 -20.94
C THR A 220 12.90 33.83 -19.80
N THR A 221 11.82 34.53 -20.13
CA THR A 221 10.83 34.96 -19.14
C THR A 221 9.94 33.79 -18.74
N LEU A 222 9.35 33.82 -17.52
CA LEU A 222 8.28 32.89 -17.10
C LEU A 222 7.10 32.81 -18.11
N GLN A 223 7.02 33.75 -19.06
CA GLN A 223 6.02 33.82 -20.12
C GLN A 223 6.28 32.84 -21.27
N GLU A 224 7.50 32.29 -21.40
CA GLU A 224 7.84 31.28 -22.42
C GLU A 224 7.56 29.85 -21.95
N LEU A 225 7.25 29.65 -20.66
CA LEU A 225 6.80 28.36 -20.15
C LEU A 225 5.32 28.14 -20.50
N PRO A 226 4.91 26.87 -20.73
CA PRO A 226 3.50 26.51 -20.74
C PRO A 226 2.79 27.09 -19.50
N PRO A 227 1.62 27.75 -19.66
CA PRO A 227 0.95 28.47 -18.58
C PRO A 227 0.71 27.62 -17.33
N GLU A 228 0.47 26.32 -17.51
CA GLU A 228 0.27 25.34 -16.44
C GLU A 228 1.51 25.18 -15.55
N ILE A 229 2.70 25.20 -16.14
CA ILE A 229 3.99 25.06 -15.43
C ILE A 229 4.31 26.36 -14.68
N ALA A 230 4.13 27.51 -15.34
CA ALA A 230 4.34 28.81 -14.71
C ALA A 230 3.38 29.03 -13.53
N GLN A 231 2.11 28.67 -13.67
CA GLN A 231 1.12 28.77 -12.60
C GLN A 231 1.43 27.84 -11.42
N LYS A 232 1.91 26.62 -11.70
CA LYS A 232 2.33 25.69 -10.65
C LYS A 232 3.53 26.24 -9.87
N ILE A 233 4.55 26.77 -10.56
CA ILE A 233 5.72 27.41 -9.93
C ILE A 233 5.30 28.61 -9.07
N ILE A 234 4.43 29.50 -9.57
CA ILE A 234 3.96 30.68 -8.83
C ILE A 234 3.14 30.27 -7.60
N LYS A 235 2.27 29.27 -7.75
CA LYS A 235 1.43 28.73 -6.68
C LYS A 235 2.29 28.11 -5.57
N ASP A 236 3.34 27.39 -5.95
CA ASP A 236 4.18 26.62 -5.02
C ASP A 236 5.27 27.49 -4.35
N THR A 237 5.71 28.58 -4.99
CA THR A 237 6.80 29.43 -4.47
C THR A 237 6.36 30.71 -3.75
N ARG A 238 5.08 31.12 -3.83
CA ARG A 238 4.47 32.26 -3.12
C ARG A 238 5.27 33.58 -3.07
N SER A 239 6.24 33.83 -3.95
CA SER A 239 6.95 35.11 -3.98
C SER A 239 7.56 35.42 -5.34
N SER A 240 7.38 36.67 -5.76
CA SER A 240 8.02 37.29 -6.93
C SER A 240 9.26 38.11 -6.58
N SER A 241 9.71 38.14 -5.32
CA SER A 241 10.87 38.94 -4.88
C SER A 241 12.11 38.09 -4.58
N HIS A 242 13.29 38.67 -4.86
CA HIS A 242 14.61 38.13 -4.53
C HIS A 242 14.75 37.86 -3.03
N ILE A 243 15.17 36.65 -2.69
CA ILE A 243 15.85 36.31 -1.43
C ILE A 243 17.11 35.54 -1.80
N SER A 244 18.22 35.85 -1.13
CA SER A 244 19.48 35.13 -1.31
C SER A 244 19.38 33.70 -0.76
N ASP A 245 20.26 32.79 -1.20
CA ASP A 245 20.32 31.41 -0.68
C ASP A 245 20.43 31.40 0.86
N GLU A 246 21.23 32.31 1.40
CA GLU A 246 21.46 32.51 2.84
C GLU A 246 20.19 33.03 3.58
N GLU A 247 19.36 33.86 2.94
CA GLU A 247 18.07 34.32 3.49
C GLU A 247 16.98 33.25 3.43
N ALA A 248 17.00 32.40 2.40
CA ALA A 248 16.07 31.29 2.29
C ALA A 248 16.35 30.24 3.38
N GLU A 249 17.62 29.86 3.55
CA GLU A 249 18.06 28.96 4.63
C GLU A 249 17.66 29.49 6.01
N LYS A 250 17.86 30.78 6.27
CA LYS A 250 17.52 31.40 7.55
C LYS A 250 16.01 31.45 7.84
N LYS A 251 15.17 31.76 6.84
CA LYS A 251 13.70 31.75 7.01
C LYS A 251 13.16 30.34 7.27
N ILE A 252 13.75 29.33 6.67
CA ILE A 252 13.40 27.93 6.92
C ILE A 252 13.82 27.53 8.32
N GLU A 253 15.01 27.93 8.77
CA GLU A 253 15.49 27.69 10.13
C GLU A 253 14.54 28.33 11.17
N GLU A 254 14.01 29.53 10.89
CA GLU A 254 13.02 30.21 11.73
C GLU A 254 11.65 29.51 11.74
N GLU A 255 11.11 29.09 10.59
CA GLU A 255 9.82 28.38 10.52
C GLU A 255 9.91 26.97 11.12
N TYR A 256 11.02 26.28 10.89
CA TYR A 256 11.26 24.93 11.38
C TYR A 256 11.43 24.89 12.91
N ASN A 257 12.21 25.81 13.48
CA ASN A 257 12.35 25.92 14.95
C ASN A 257 11.01 26.24 15.64
N ASN A 258 10.16 27.01 14.97
CA ASN A 258 8.79 27.29 15.43
C ASN A 258 7.85 26.08 15.31
N GLY A 259 8.05 25.21 14.32
CA GLY A 259 7.31 23.96 14.14
C GLY A 259 7.77 22.83 15.09
N ALA A 260 9.07 22.63 15.23
CA ALA A 260 9.68 21.63 16.10
C ALA A 260 9.33 21.88 17.58
N SER A 261 9.35 23.14 18.02
CA SER A 261 8.89 23.50 19.38
C SER A 261 7.42 23.16 19.65
N LYS A 262 6.57 23.15 18.62
CA LYS A 262 5.16 22.75 18.73
C LYS A 262 4.96 21.23 18.67
N ALA A 263 5.84 20.50 18.00
CA ALA A 263 5.81 19.04 17.92
C ALA A 263 6.37 18.35 19.18
N LEU A 264 7.29 19.01 19.90
CA LEU A 264 7.86 18.52 21.17
C LEU A 264 7.00 18.85 22.41
N THR A 265 5.93 19.64 22.26
CA THR A 265 5.04 20.06 23.36
C THR A 265 3.65 19.43 23.33
N LYS A 266 3.43 18.40 22.50
CA LYS A 266 2.21 17.57 22.45
C LYS A 266 2.56 16.11 22.54
#